data_AF-A0A1B0DDP6-F1
#
_entry.id   AF-A0A1B0DDP6-F1
#
_cell.length_a   1.000
_cell.length_b   1.000
_cell.length_c   1.000
_cell.angle_alpha   90.00
_cell.angle_beta   90.00
_cell.angle_gamma   90.00
#
_symmetry.space_group_name_H-M   'P 1'
#
loop_
_entity.id
_entity.type
_entity.pdbx_description
1 polymer ?
#
loop_
_entity_poly.entity_id
_entity_poly.type
_entity_poly.pdbx_seq_one_letter_code
_entity_poly.pdbx_strand_id
1 'polypeptide(L)'
;MYNVKWQPKKLLAMFWSAYVPCSSQHLDAVQLALEQIDLIRRLVSLYPQHMALVTTAKGIDESHQAGKLASLIGVEGGHAIGTSLGVLRMFYQLGARYLTLTHTCNTPWADCCKVDEPGRVPHIGGLSHFGTGMMVDLSHVSVPTMLDALATSKAPVIFSHSSAHAICNSSRNVPDHVLKRIVMSICN
;
A
#
# COMPACT_ATOMS: atom_id res chain seq x y z
N MET A 1 -14.31 0.58 -29.54
CA MET A 1 -13.20 1.06 -28.68
C MET A 1 -13.74 2.17 -27.80
N TYR A 2 -13.82 1.95 -26.48
CA TYR A 2 -14.19 3.03 -25.57
C TYR A 2 -13.00 3.99 -25.46
N ASN A 3 -13.16 5.21 -25.99
CA ASN A 3 -12.18 6.28 -25.85
C ASN A 3 -12.16 6.73 -24.40
N VAL A 4 -11.21 6.21 -23.61
CA VAL A 4 -10.91 6.76 -22.29
C VAL A 4 -10.35 8.16 -22.50
N LYS A 5 -11.17 9.20 -22.29
CA LYS A 5 -10.73 10.60 -22.30
C LYS A 5 -9.92 10.88 -21.03
N TRP A 6 -8.65 10.51 -21.02
CA TRP A 6 -7.70 11.02 -20.04
C TRP A 6 -7.36 12.48 -20.37
N GLN A 7 -7.58 13.40 -19.42
CA GLN A 7 -7.12 14.78 -19.53
C GLN A 7 -5.80 14.93 -18.76
N PRO A 8 -4.64 14.92 -19.42
CA PRO A 8 -3.31 14.93 -18.77
C PRO A 8 -3.00 16.18 -17.92
N LYS A 9 -3.87 17.20 -17.90
CA LYS A 9 -3.59 18.48 -17.24
C LYS A 9 -3.96 18.56 -15.75
N LYS A 10 -4.43 17.49 -15.10
CA LYS A 10 -4.81 17.54 -13.67
C LYS A 10 -4.22 16.44 -12.78
N LEU A 11 -3.77 15.31 -13.34
CA LEU A 11 -3.20 14.21 -12.56
C LEU A 11 -1.78 13.90 -13.03
N LEU A 12 -0.83 13.97 -12.09
CA LEU A 12 0.60 13.86 -12.35
C LEU A 12 1.11 12.42 -12.15
N ALA A 13 0.68 11.76 -11.08
CA ALA A 13 1.05 10.38 -10.76
C ALA A 13 -0.13 9.62 -10.16
N MET A 14 -0.07 8.29 -10.26
CA MET A 14 -1.01 7.39 -9.61
C MET A 14 -0.32 6.10 -9.16
N PHE A 15 -0.65 5.67 -7.95
CA PHE A 15 -0.41 4.29 -7.53
C PHE A 15 -1.57 3.42 -7.96
N TRP A 16 -1.27 2.38 -8.73
CA TRP A 16 -2.19 1.31 -9.05
C TRP A 16 -2.10 0.24 -7.95
N SER A 17 -3.22 -0.08 -7.33
CA SER A 17 -3.28 -1.12 -6.30
C SER A 17 -3.29 -2.52 -6.94
N ALA A 18 -2.25 -3.29 -6.66
CA ALA A 18 -2.19 -4.73 -6.85
C ALA A 18 -2.85 -5.42 -5.65
N TYR A 19 -4.17 -5.26 -5.55
CA TYR A 19 -5.00 -5.85 -4.50
C TYR A 19 -5.31 -7.32 -4.78
N VAL A 20 -5.33 -8.14 -3.73
CA VAL A 20 -5.82 -9.53 -3.77
C VAL A 20 -6.83 -9.81 -2.66
N PRO A 21 -7.91 -10.57 -2.93
CA PRO A 21 -8.93 -10.88 -1.92
C PRO A 21 -8.38 -11.55 -0.66
N CYS A 22 -8.91 -11.22 0.52
CA CYS A 22 -8.50 -11.87 1.77
C CYS A 22 -8.72 -13.40 1.78
N SER A 23 -9.67 -13.90 0.98
CA SER A 23 -9.93 -15.34 0.85
C SER A 23 -8.81 -16.13 0.18
N SER A 24 -7.87 -15.47 -0.50
CA SER A 24 -6.70 -16.13 -1.11
C SER A 24 -5.53 -16.32 -0.13
N GLN A 25 -5.63 -15.78 1.09
CA GLN A 25 -4.59 -15.94 2.11
C GLN A 25 -4.40 -17.43 2.44
N HIS A 26 -3.15 -17.89 2.46
CA HIS A 26 -2.75 -19.31 2.58
C HIS A 26 -3.14 -20.21 1.39
N LEU A 27 -3.64 -19.62 0.29
CA LEU A 27 -3.95 -20.29 -0.96
C LEU A 27 -3.09 -19.70 -2.09
N ASP A 28 -3.69 -18.92 -2.98
CA ASP A 28 -3.14 -18.40 -4.23
C ASP A 28 -2.84 -16.90 -4.19
N ALA A 29 -2.77 -16.27 -3.00
CA ALA A 29 -2.53 -14.83 -2.85
C ALA A 29 -1.29 -14.31 -3.61
N VAL A 30 -0.19 -15.08 -3.61
CA VAL A 30 1.05 -14.70 -4.31
C VAL A 30 0.85 -14.71 -5.82
N GLN A 31 0.14 -15.73 -6.35
CA GLN A 31 -0.15 -15.82 -7.78
C GLN A 31 -1.04 -14.66 -8.22
N LEU A 32 -2.14 -14.41 -7.50
CA LEU A 32 -3.05 -13.31 -7.82
C LEU A 32 -2.32 -11.95 -7.76
N ALA A 33 -1.40 -11.76 -6.83
CA ALA A 33 -0.63 -10.52 -6.73
C ALA A 33 0.31 -10.35 -7.94
N LEU A 34 0.94 -11.43 -8.41
CA LEU A 34 1.73 -11.41 -9.64
C LEU A 34 0.87 -11.07 -10.86
N GLU A 35 -0.32 -11.65 -10.98
CA GLU A 35 -1.27 -11.37 -12.07
C GLU A 35 -1.72 -9.90 -12.07
N GLN A 36 -1.94 -9.32 -10.89
CA GLN A 36 -2.30 -7.90 -10.76
C GLN A 36 -1.13 -6.97 -11.11
N ILE A 37 0.09 -7.30 -10.68
CA ILE A 37 1.31 -6.58 -11.07
C ILE A 37 1.50 -6.65 -12.59
N ASP A 38 1.35 -7.83 -13.19
CA ASP A 38 1.42 -8.02 -14.64
C ASP A 38 0.35 -7.19 -15.38
N LEU A 39 -0.90 -7.22 -14.90
CA LEU A 39 -1.99 -6.43 -15.47
C LEU A 39 -1.66 -4.95 -15.51
N ILE A 40 -1.14 -4.39 -14.40
CA ILE A 40 -0.74 -2.97 -14.35
C ILE A 40 0.37 -2.69 -15.36
N ARG A 41 1.39 -3.55 -15.42
CA ARG A 41 2.51 -3.39 -16.38
C ARG A 41 2.03 -3.44 -17.83
N ARG A 42 1.13 -4.37 -18.17
CA ARG A 42 0.52 -4.47 -19.50
C ARG A 42 -0.35 -3.26 -19.81
N LEU A 43 -1.15 -2.78 -18.86
CA LEU A 43 -1.95 -1.56 -19.02
C LEU A 43 -1.07 -0.37 -19.40
N VAL A 44 0.01 -0.13 -18.67
CA VAL A 44 0.93 0.96 -18.97
C VAL A 44 1.59 0.77 -20.34
N SER A 45 1.94 -0.47 -20.69
CA SER A 45 2.56 -0.80 -21.99
C SER A 45 1.62 -0.64 -23.18
N LEU A 46 0.30 -0.75 -22.98
CA LEU A 46 -0.72 -0.48 -24.00
C LEU A 46 -0.87 1.02 -24.32
N TYR A 47 -0.48 1.90 -23.39
CA TYR A 47 -0.62 3.35 -23.53
C TYR A 47 0.72 4.09 -23.36
N PRO A 48 1.77 3.75 -24.14
CA PRO A 48 3.12 4.27 -23.92
C PRO A 48 3.26 5.78 -24.23
N GLN A 49 2.31 6.34 -24.98
CA GLN A 49 2.23 7.78 -25.25
C GLN A 49 1.59 8.57 -24.11
N HIS A 50 0.87 7.90 -23.21
CA HIS A 50 0.09 8.54 -22.14
C HIS A 50 0.55 8.16 -20.75
N MET A 51 1.22 7.01 -20.58
CA MET A 51 1.62 6.48 -19.29
C MET A 51 3.08 6.06 -19.29
N ALA A 52 3.70 6.12 -18.13
CA ALA A 52 5.05 5.60 -17.89
C ALA A 52 5.07 4.85 -16.56
N LEU A 53 5.60 3.63 -16.56
CA LEU A 53 5.79 2.87 -15.34
C LEU A 53 7.05 3.39 -14.66
N VAL A 54 6.90 3.94 -13.45
CA VAL A 54 7.99 4.57 -12.73
C VAL A 54 8.12 4.00 -11.34
N THR A 55 9.35 4.07 -10.83
CA THR A 55 9.71 3.42 -9.57
C THR A 55 10.54 4.33 -8.65
N THR A 56 10.67 5.60 -9.02
CA THR A 56 11.45 6.62 -8.31
C THR A 56 10.72 7.96 -8.38
N ALA A 57 10.98 8.85 -7.41
CA ALA A 57 10.46 10.21 -7.44
C ALA A 57 10.93 10.98 -8.69
N LYS A 58 12.20 10.85 -9.07
CA LYS A 58 12.75 11.42 -10.31
C LYS A 58 11.98 10.95 -11.55
N GLY A 59 11.61 9.67 -11.61
CA GLY A 59 10.82 9.13 -12.72
C GLY A 59 9.42 9.74 -12.80
N ILE A 60 8.83 10.10 -11.65
CA ILE A 60 7.56 10.84 -11.60
C ILE A 60 7.72 12.21 -12.28
N ASP A 61 8.76 12.96 -11.91
CA ASP A 61 9.03 14.29 -12.47
C ASP A 61 9.30 14.22 -13.98
N GLU A 62 10.14 13.28 -14.41
CA GLU A 62 10.47 13.04 -15.83
C GLU A 62 9.22 12.68 -16.65
N SER A 63 8.34 11.84 -16.10
CA SER A 63 7.08 11.46 -16.77
C SER A 63 6.15 12.66 -16.92
N HIS A 64 6.07 13.50 -15.88
CA HIS A 64 5.27 14.71 -15.91
C HIS A 64 5.76 15.70 -16.98
N GLN A 65 7.07 15.93 -17.04
CA GLN A 65 7.70 16.76 -18.06
C GLN A 65 7.45 16.22 -19.48
N ALA A 66 7.38 14.90 -19.62
CA ALA A 66 7.03 14.23 -20.88
C ALA A 66 5.52 14.21 -21.18
N GLY A 67 4.68 14.84 -20.36
CA GLY A 67 3.22 14.87 -20.54
C GLY A 67 2.53 13.52 -20.30
N LYS A 68 3.16 12.62 -19.54
CA LYS A 68 2.67 11.27 -19.24
C LYS A 68 2.23 11.15 -17.79
N LEU A 69 1.24 10.30 -17.55
CA LEU A 69 0.86 9.85 -16.22
C LEU A 69 1.95 8.91 -15.67
N ALA A 70 2.60 9.34 -14.59
CA ALA A 70 3.49 8.49 -13.82
C ALA A 70 2.68 7.39 -13.12
N SER A 71 2.90 6.14 -13.49
CA SER A 71 2.22 4.97 -12.95
C SER A 71 3.15 4.21 -12.03
N LEU A 72 2.75 4.06 -10.76
CA LEU A 72 3.48 3.28 -9.75
C LEU A 72 2.63 2.09 -9.31
N ILE A 73 3.28 1.09 -8.71
CA ILE A 73 2.61 -0.13 -8.23
C ILE A 73 2.70 -0.16 -6.71
N GLY A 74 1.55 -0.41 -6.07
CA GLY A 74 1.47 -0.68 -4.64
C GLY A 74 0.76 -1.99 -4.38
N VAL A 75 1.30 -2.83 -3.50
CA VAL A 75 0.70 -4.11 -3.15
C VAL A 75 -0.20 -3.90 -1.93
N GLU A 76 -1.50 -4.19 -2.09
CA GLU A 76 -2.49 -3.95 -1.03
C GLU A 76 -2.84 -5.25 -0.31
N GLY A 77 -2.26 -5.40 0.88
CA GLY A 77 -2.46 -6.54 1.79
C GLY A 77 -1.20 -7.38 1.94
N GLY A 78 -0.69 -7.48 3.16
CA GLY A 78 0.52 -8.26 3.48
C GLY A 78 0.36 -9.77 3.29
N HIS A 79 -0.85 -10.29 3.14
CA HIS A 79 -1.07 -11.69 2.78
C HIS A 79 -0.59 -12.01 1.37
N ALA A 80 -0.51 -11.01 0.49
CA ALA A 80 -0.02 -11.14 -0.89
C ALA A 80 1.43 -11.67 -0.98
N ILE A 81 2.24 -11.49 0.07
CA ILE A 81 3.63 -11.98 0.08
C ILE A 81 3.78 -13.40 0.65
N GLY A 82 2.69 -14.03 1.12
CA GLY A 82 2.74 -15.37 1.69
C GLY A 82 3.73 -15.53 2.85
N THR A 83 3.94 -14.47 3.65
CA THR A 83 4.94 -14.42 4.73
C THR A 83 6.39 -14.65 4.24
N SER A 84 6.67 -14.39 2.96
CA SER A 84 7.98 -14.58 2.35
C SER A 84 8.63 -13.25 1.97
N LEU A 85 9.74 -12.93 2.63
CA LEU A 85 10.59 -11.80 2.23
C LEU A 85 11.22 -12.00 0.84
N GLY A 86 11.35 -13.25 0.38
CA GLY A 86 11.75 -13.55 -0.99
C GLY A 86 10.73 -13.02 -2.00
N VAL A 87 9.44 -13.31 -1.78
CA VAL A 87 8.34 -12.80 -2.62
C VAL A 87 8.31 -11.27 -2.60
N LEU A 88 8.46 -10.66 -1.43
CA LEU A 88 8.51 -9.20 -1.30
C LEU A 88 9.65 -8.56 -2.12
N ARG A 89 10.84 -9.15 -2.08
CA ARG A 89 11.96 -8.71 -2.93
C ARG A 89 11.67 -8.88 -4.42
N MET A 90 10.98 -9.95 -4.82
CA MET A 90 10.58 -10.15 -6.21
C MET A 90 9.54 -9.11 -6.65
N PHE A 91 8.53 -8.81 -5.82
CA PHE A 91 7.57 -7.73 -6.11
C PHE A 91 8.27 -6.38 -6.28
N TYR A 92 9.27 -6.08 -5.43
CA TYR A 92 10.08 -4.87 -5.58
C TYR A 92 10.82 -4.82 -6.92
N GLN A 93 11.42 -5.94 -7.36
CA GLN A 93 12.06 -6.07 -8.67
C GLN A 93 11.07 -5.90 -9.83
N LEU A 94 9.82 -6.36 -9.65
CA LEU A 94 8.74 -6.19 -10.62
C LEU A 94 8.14 -4.78 -10.64
N GLY A 95 8.59 -3.87 -9.77
CA GLY A 95 8.24 -2.46 -9.77
C GLY A 95 7.33 -2.00 -8.63
N ALA A 96 6.91 -2.88 -7.72
CA ALA A 96 6.15 -2.50 -6.54
C ALA A 96 6.98 -1.58 -5.62
N ARG A 97 6.35 -0.54 -5.06
CA ARG A 97 7.04 0.47 -4.23
C ARG A 97 6.44 0.72 -2.86
N TYR A 98 5.20 0.27 -2.60
CA TYR A 98 4.69 0.15 -1.23
C TYR A 98 4.04 -1.21 -0.99
N LEU A 99 3.96 -1.58 0.29
CA LEU A 99 3.15 -2.69 0.79
C LEU A 99 2.20 -2.18 1.89
N THR A 100 0.90 -2.37 1.70
CA THR A 100 -0.10 -2.20 2.77
C THR A 100 -0.03 -3.42 3.68
N LEU A 101 0.26 -3.23 4.98
CA LEU A 101 0.60 -4.35 5.87
C LEU A 101 -0.54 -5.35 6.05
N THR A 102 -1.79 -4.87 6.00
CA THR A 102 -2.99 -5.70 6.07
C THR A 102 -4.03 -5.21 5.05
N HIS A 103 -5.07 -6.00 4.83
CA HIS A 103 -6.32 -5.50 4.24
C HIS A 103 -7.43 -5.67 5.29
N THR A 104 -8.65 -6.06 4.91
CA THR A 104 -9.76 -6.39 5.83
C THR A 104 -9.60 -7.74 6.56
N CYS A 105 -8.37 -8.26 6.60
CA CYS A 105 -7.97 -9.51 7.24
C CYS A 105 -6.59 -9.32 7.88
N ASN A 106 -6.36 -10.02 8.99
CA ASN A 106 -5.07 -10.10 9.64
C ASN A 106 -4.10 -10.93 8.78
N THR A 107 -2.82 -10.63 8.92
CA THR A 107 -1.74 -11.54 8.47
C THR A 107 -1.17 -12.27 9.69
N PRO A 108 -0.33 -13.30 9.50
CA PRO A 108 0.39 -13.93 10.63
C PRO A 108 1.33 -12.99 11.39
N TRP A 109 1.51 -11.75 10.95
CA TRP A 109 2.47 -10.80 11.51
C TRP A 109 1.92 -9.38 11.72
N ALA A 110 0.67 -9.08 11.35
CA ALA A 110 0.02 -7.79 11.59
C ALA A 110 -1.51 -7.90 11.73
N ASP A 111 -2.08 -7.17 12.68
CA ASP A 111 -3.53 -7.03 12.87
C ASP A 111 -4.14 -5.91 12.00
N CYS A 112 -5.31 -6.19 11.40
CA CYS A 112 -6.10 -5.23 10.66
C CYS A 112 -7.10 -4.47 11.54
N CYS A 113 -7.58 -3.33 11.05
CA CYS A 113 -8.46 -2.41 11.76
C CYS A 113 -9.75 -3.04 12.31
N LYS A 114 -10.20 -4.18 11.77
CA LYS A 114 -11.38 -4.87 12.29
C LYS A 114 -11.19 -5.28 13.75
N VAL A 115 -9.97 -5.50 14.23
CA VAL A 115 -9.75 -5.86 15.66
C VAL A 115 -10.06 -4.71 16.62
N ASP A 116 -10.11 -3.47 16.13
CA ASP A 116 -10.44 -2.28 16.93
C ASP A 116 -11.97 -2.08 17.06
N GLU A 117 -12.78 -2.87 16.36
CA GLU A 117 -14.24 -2.82 16.50
C GLU A 117 -14.72 -3.46 17.82
N PRO A 118 -15.83 -2.99 18.41
CA PRO A 118 -16.34 -3.53 19.66
C PRO A 118 -16.56 -5.06 19.62
N GLY A 119 -16.09 -5.76 20.64
CA GLY A 119 -16.25 -7.22 20.78
C GLY A 119 -15.29 -8.06 19.94
N ARG A 120 -14.28 -7.43 19.30
CA ARG A 120 -13.23 -8.14 18.58
C ARG A 120 -12.00 -8.34 19.45
N VAL A 121 -11.23 -9.38 19.13
CA VAL A 121 -10.02 -9.76 19.86
C VAL A 121 -8.83 -9.68 18.89
N PRO A 122 -7.77 -8.93 19.22
CA PRO A 122 -6.54 -8.90 18.42
C PRO A 122 -5.91 -10.29 18.30
N HIS A 123 -5.31 -10.60 17.15
CA HIS A 123 -4.60 -11.88 16.96
C HIS A 123 -3.18 -11.82 17.51
N ILE A 124 -2.47 -10.69 17.29
CA ILE A 124 -1.08 -10.50 17.68
C ILE A 124 -0.95 -9.36 18.70
N GLY A 125 -1.84 -8.37 18.61
CA GLY A 125 -1.79 -7.13 19.38
C GLY A 125 -0.99 -6.02 18.72
N GLY A 126 -0.73 -6.10 17.41
CA GLY A 126 0.04 -5.09 16.67
C GLY A 126 0.87 -5.67 15.53
N LEU A 127 2.14 -5.26 15.43
CA LEU A 127 3.11 -5.70 14.43
C LEU A 127 4.16 -6.62 15.06
N SER A 128 4.40 -7.81 14.50
CA SER A 128 5.52 -8.66 14.92
C SER A 128 6.85 -8.19 14.33
N HIS A 129 7.97 -8.90 14.56
CA HIS A 129 9.32 -8.48 14.11
C HIS A 129 9.55 -8.59 12.58
N PHE A 130 8.52 -8.40 11.75
CA PHE A 130 8.54 -8.60 10.31
C PHE A 130 8.84 -7.28 9.55
N GLY A 131 10.06 -7.14 9.03
CA GLY A 131 10.49 -5.96 8.27
C GLY A 131 10.33 -6.12 6.75
N THR A 132 9.86 -5.08 6.06
CA THR A 132 9.44 -5.17 4.65
C THR A 132 10.43 -4.57 3.64
N GLY A 133 11.31 -3.65 4.04
CA GLY A 133 12.30 -3.04 3.13
C GLY A 133 11.71 -2.28 1.93
N MET A 134 10.41 -1.97 1.98
CA MET A 134 9.62 -1.24 0.99
C MET A 134 8.82 -0.16 1.74
N MET A 135 8.31 0.87 1.06
CA MET A 135 7.47 1.88 1.71
C MET A 135 6.28 1.19 2.41
N VAL A 136 6.10 1.50 3.70
CA VAL A 136 5.07 0.89 4.53
C VAL A 136 3.80 1.73 4.44
N ASP A 137 2.70 1.10 4.04
CA ASP A 137 1.38 1.68 4.06
C ASP A 137 0.55 1.11 5.22
N LEU A 138 0.02 2.02 6.05
CA LEU A 138 -0.73 1.75 7.28
C LEU A 138 -2.24 1.87 7.08
N SER A 139 -2.71 2.06 5.85
CA SER A 139 -4.13 1.87 5.56
C SER A 139 -4.56 0.44 5.93
N HIS A 140 -5.79 0.26 6.43
CA HIS A 140 -6.37 -1.00 6.91
C HIS A 140 -5.79 -1.61 8.19
N VAL A 141 -4.71 -1.10 8.74
CA VAL A 141 -4.09 -1.71 9.93
C VAL A 141 -4.80 -1.31 11.22
N SER A 142 -4.64 -2.10 12.28
CA SER A 142 -5.14 -1.75 13.61
C SER A 142 -4.35 -0.60 14.23
N VAL A 143 -4.94 0.12 15.20
CA VAL A 143 -4.25 1.21 15.92
C VAL A 143 -2.95 0.71 16.58
N PRO A 144 -2.90 -0.44 17.28
CA PRO A 144 -1.64 -1.01 17.76
C PRO A 144 -0.61 -1.23 16.65
N THR A 145 -1.02 -1.79 15.50
CA THR A 145 -0.13 -1.98 14.34
C THR A 145 0.41 -0.64 13.81
N MET A 146 -0.40 0.43 13.79
CA MET A 146 0.05 1.77 13.41
C MET A 146 1.17 2.26 14.34
N LEU A 147 0.98 2.11 15.65
CA LEU A 147 1.92 2.57 16.66
C LEU A 147 3.24 1.80 16.64
N ASP A 148 3.19 0.48 16.46
CA ASP A 148 4.37 -0.37 16.37
C ASP A 148 5.18 -0.08 15.10
N ALA A 149 4.50 0.08 13.96
CA ALA A 149 5.14 0.44 12.71
C ALA A 149 5.82 1.82 12.80
N LEU A 150 5.15 2.81 13.39
CA LEU A 150 5.74 4.14 13.63
C LEU A 150 6.91 4.12 14.61
N ALA A 151 6.92 3.20 15.59
CA ALA A 151 8.02 3.07 16.54
C ALA A 151 9.24 2.35 15.95
N THR A 152 9.02 1.42 15.02
CA THR A 152 10.06 0.53 14.49
C THR A 152 10.62 0.99 13.14
N SER A 153 9.83 1.72 12.35
CA SER A 153 10.23 2.15 11.01
C SER A 153 11.37 3.15 11.06
N LYS A 154 12.40 2.91 10.23
CA LYS A 154 13.53 3.83 10.01
C LYS A 154 13.30 4.80 8.84
N ALA A 155 12.18 4.65 8.15
CA ALA A 155 11.79 5.49 7.01
C ALA A 155 10.35 6.00 7.22
N PRO A 156 9.97 7.11 6.58
CA PRO A 156 8.58 7.58 6.62
C PRO A 156 7.60 6.50 6.15
N VAL A 157 6.48 6.39 6.85
CA VAL A 157 5.34 5.54 6.49
C VAL A 157 4.25 6.38 5.84
N ILE A 158 3.32 5.74 5.14
CA ILE A 158 2.18 6.41 4.50
C ILE A 158 0.84 5.83 4.98
N PHE A 159 -0.22 6.60 4.76
CA PHE A 159 -1.59 6.09 4.69
C PHE A 159 -2.09 6.40 3.28
N SER A 160 -2.04 5.41 2.39
CA SER A 160 -2.43 5.57 0.98
C SER A 160 -3.90 5.96 0.80
N HIS A 161 -4.80 5.44 1.65
CA HIS A 161 -6.24 5.75 1.67
C HIS A 161 -6.86 5.53 3.06
N SER A 162 -6.73 6.54 3.90
CA SER A 162 -7.44 6.61 5.19
C SER A 162 -7.92 8.05 5.44
N SER A 163 -8.95 8.22 6.28
CA SER A 163 -9.45 9.55 6.70
C SER A 163 -9.18 9.79 8.18
N ALA A 164 -9.56 10.97 8.69
CA ALA A 164 -9.43 11.31 10.11
C ALA A 164 -10.58 10.71 10.94
N HIS A 165 -10.25 10.00 12.02
CA HIS A 165 -11.24 9.35 12.88
C HIS A 165 -12.15 10.35 13.58
N ALA A 166 -11.64 11.54 13.93
CA ALA A 166 -12.41 12.61 14.54
C ALA A 166 -13.56 13.12 13.64
N ILE A 167 -13.45 12.96 12.32
CA ILE A 167 -14.48 13.36 11.34
C ILE A 167 -15.49 12.24 11.10
N CYS A 168 -15.02 10.99 11.04
CA CYS A 168 -15.87 9.82 10.88
C CYS A 168 -15.34 8.68 11.77
N ASN A 169 -16.15 8.30 12.75
CA ASN A 169 -15.84 7.27 13.75
C ASN A 169 -15.91 5.86 13.12
N SER A 170 -14.86 5.51 12.39
CA SER A 170 -14.66 4.21 11.76
C SER A 170 -13.30 3.67 12.15
N SER A 171 -13.22 2.37 12.43
CA SER A 171 -11.95 1.67 12.67
C SER A 171 -10.97 1.81 11.51
N ARG A 172 -11.44 2.11 10.28
CA ARG A 172 -10.57 2.40 9.13
C ARG A 172 -9.87 3.75 9.19
N ASN A 173 -10.30 4.67 10.04
CA ASN A 173 -9.79 6.03 10.08
C ASN A 173 -8.72 6.22 11.15
N VAL A 174 -7.80 7.17 10.91
CA VAL A 174 -6.63 7.38 11.75
C VAL A 174 -6.97 8.28 12.93
N PRO A 175 -6.73 7.83 14.19
CA PRO A 175 -6.90 8.67 15.37
C PRO A 175 -5.90 9.82 15.44
N ASP A 176 -6.30 10.94 16.03
CA ASP A 176 -5.47 12.15 16.15
C ASP A 176 -4.12 11.92 16.83
N HIS A 177 -4.07 11.02 17.82
CA HIS A 177 -2.83 10.68 18.51
C HIS A 177 -1.82 9.96 17.60
N VAL A 178 -2.31 9.18 16.62
CA VAL A 178 -1.48 8.56 15.58
C VAL A 178 -1.06 9.60 14.56
N LEU A 179 -1.98 10.45 14.08
CA LEU A 179 -1.68 11.53 13.12
C LEU A 179 -0.56 12.46 13.62
N LYS A 180 -0.60 12.85 14.90
CA LYS A 180 0.45 13.67 15.54
C LYS A 180 1.82 12.99 15.52
N ARG A 181 1.87 11.67 15.64
CA ARG A 181 3.11 10.89 15.67
C ARG A 181 3.76 10.78 14.29
N ILE A 182 2.96 10.74 13.22
CA ILE A 182 3.45 10.78 11.83
C ILE A 182 4.25 12.05 11.59
N VAL A 183 3.71 13.21 12.00
CA VAL A 183 4.38 14.52 11.80
C VAL A 183 5.74 14.55 12.49
N MET A 184 5.84 14.03 13.72
CA MET A 184 7.10 14.01 14.47
C MET A 184 8.14 13.07 13.87
N SER A 185 7.73 11.98 13.21
CA SER A 185 8.64 11.00 12.61
C SER A 185 9.36 11.48 11.35
N ILE A 186 8.90 12.57 10.72
CA ILE A 186 9.45 13.12 9.47
C ILE A 186 10.54 14.18 9.75
N CYS A 187 10.58 14.74 10.97
CA CYS A 187 11.47 15.86 11.33
C CYS A 187 12.74 15.46 12.11
N ASN A 188 13.00 14.16 12.29
CA ASN A 188 14.23 13.62 12.90
C ASN A 188 15.11 12.96 11.82
#